data_AF-A0A1Z8S744-F1
#
_entry.id   AF-A0A1Z8S744-F1
#
_cell.length_a   1.000
_cell.length_b   1.000
_cell.length_c   1.000
_cell.angle_alpha   90.00
_cell.angle_beta   90.00
_cell.angle_gamma   90.00
#
_symmetry.space_group_name_H-M   'P 1'
#
loop_
_entity.id
_entity.type
_entity.pdbx_description
1 polymer ?
#
loop_
_entity_poly.entity_id
_entity_poly.type
_entity_poly.pdbx_seq_one_letter_code
_entity_poly.pdbx_strand_id
1 'polypeptide(L)'
;MDTLKEHFKPDYNNKNIWEWLEEDTTVPYVRLDLDIPWQDIYSEALAVKDQCVIHREEEGKGKWLSCCLHGIDSEYTNDWMYYDGQFKVEPEYKWTSISEQCPVTTKFFKEQFPYQYFKRLRFMWVEPGGYILPHQDDQNRCLNPINISIYNPKECEFRYKNYGTIPFVNGSAFLIDVGQPHSVWNRSSEARLHVIAHGRKDKKRFLPILEQGWNKYHCNLGATK
;
A
#
# COMPACT_ATOMS: atom_id res chain seq x y z
N MET A 1 7.28 -5.75 20.02
CA MET A 1 7.95 -4.51 19.55
C MET A 1 9.46 -4.60 19.67
N ASP A 2 10.00 -5.33 20.65
CA ASP A 2 11.46 -5.40 20.88
C ASP A 2 12.25 -6.22 19.85
N THR A 3 11.63 -7.18 19.15
CA THR A 3 12.29 -7.95 18.09
C THR A 3 12.55 -7.16 16.81
N LEU A 4 11.90 -6.02 16.59
CA LEU A 4 12.11 -5.21 15.38
C LEU A 4 13.41 -4.39 15.43
N LYS A 5 13.92 -4.08 16.63
CA LYS A 5 15.07 -3.18 16.81
C LYS A 5 16.41 -3.82 16.45
N GLU A 6 16.52 -5.14 16.55
CA GLU A 6 17.78 -5.86 16.28
C GLU A 6 18.03 -6.08 14.78
N HIS A 7 16.97 -6.10 13.96
CA HIS A 7 17.06 -6.51 12.55
C HIS A 7 17.28 -5.36 11.53
N PHE A 8 17.16 -4.09 11.93
CA PHE A 8 17.17 -2.94 11.01
C PHE A 8 18.24 -1.90 11.33
N LYS A 9 19.51 -2.30 11.41
CA LYS A 9 20.61 -1.32 11.39
C LYS A 9 20.92 -0.95 9.94
N PRO A 10 20.69 0.31 9.51
CA PRO A 10 21.13 0.73 8.19
C PRO A 10 22.66 0.81 8.17
N ASP A 11 23.29 0.05 7.28
CA ASP A 11 24.62 0.37 6.78
C ASP A 11 24.42 0.98 5.39
N TYR A 12 24.23 2.30 5.35
CA TYR A 12 23.96 3.01 4.10
C TYR A 12 25.07 2.84 3.06
N ASN A 13 26.23 2.24 3.38
CA ASN A 13 27.29 1.93 2.43
C ASN A 13 27.70 3.16 1.58
N ASN A 14 27.70 4.36 2.19
CA ASN A 14 27.92 5.66 1.54
C ASN A 14 26.93 6.04 0.43
N LYS A 15 25.74 5.44 0.40
CA LYS A 15 24.65 5.72 -0.56
C LYS A 15 23.56 6.57 0.07
N ASN A 16 22.73 7.19 -0.76
CA ASN A 16 21.46 7.73 -0.28
C ASN A 16 20.47 6.57 -0.01
N ILE A 17 19.44 6.86 0.79
CA ILE A 17 18.45 5.84 1.19
C ILE A 17 17.74 5.21 0.00
N TRP A 18 17.54 5.93 -1.10
CA TRP A 18 16.88 5.38 -2.30
C TRP A 18 17.73 4.28 -2.93
N GLU A 19 19.01 4.56 -3.19
CA GLU A 19 19.96 3.59 -3.76
C GLU A 19 20.21 2.42 -2.81
N TRP A 20 20.32 2.71 -1.52
CA TRP A 20 20.47 1.68 -0.50
C TRP A 20 19.25 0.74 -0.45
N LEU A 21 18.03 1.26 -0.53
CA LEU A 21 16.82 0.44 -0.55
C LEU A 21 16.61 -0.33 -1.85
N GLU A 22 17.26 0.05 -2.95
CA GLU A 22 17.29 -0.74 -4.20
C GLU A 22 18.22 -1.96 -4.10
N GLU A 23 19.16 -1.96 -3.15
CA GLU A 23 20.04 -3.08 -2.86
C GLU A 23 19.39 -4.15 -1.96
N ASP A 24 20.14 -5.23 -1.73
CA ASP A 24 19.75 -6.35 -0.87
C ASP A 24 19.80 -5.93 0.61
N THR A 25 18.74 -5.22 1.03
CA THR A 25 18.51 -4.81 2.42
C THR A 25 17.40 -5.66 3.04
N THR A 26 17.50 -5.92 4.34
CA THR A 26 16.51 -6.69 5.10
C THR A 26 15.25 -5.89 5.48
N VAL A 27 15.14 -4.63 5.07
CA VAL A 27 14.05 -3.72 5.47
C VAL A 27 12.73 -4.09 4.77
N PRO A 28 11.69 -4.55 5.49
CA PRO A 28 10.43 -5.00 4.88
C PRO A 28 9.42 -3.86 4.69
N TYR A 29 9.64 -2.71 5.33
CA TYR A 29 8.82 -1.51 5.13
C TYR A 29 9.52 -0.23 5.58
N VAL A 30 9.15 0.89 4.95
CA VAL A 30 9.52 2.25 5.36
C VAL A 30 8.27 3.11 5.49
N ARG A 31 8.12 3.80 6.63
CA ARG A 31 7.02 4.74 6.84
C ARG A 31 7.37 6.04 6.14
N LEU A 32 6.43 6.54 5.35
CA LEU A 32 6.57 7.80 4.62
C LEU A 32 5.99 8.95 5.45
N ASP A 33 6.62 10.13 5.38
CA ASP A 33 6.08 11.35 5.98
C ASP A 33 5.22 12.08 4.93
N LEU A 34 3.94 11.74 4.91
CA LEU A 34 2.93 12.31 4.01
C LEU A 34 1.77 12.84 4.83
N ASP A 35 1.29 14.03 4.49
CA ASP A 35 0.03 14.55 5.00
C ASP A 35 -1.10 14.02 4.11
N ILE A 36 -1.89 13.10 4.64
CA ILE A 36 -2.91 12.36 3.87
C ILE A 36 -4.28 12.82 4.36
N PRO A 37 -5.16 13.33 3.47
CA PRO A 37 -6.51 13.75 3.82
C PRO A 37 -7.41 12.52 4.00
N TRP A 38 -7.06 11.65 4.96
CA TRP A 38 -7.63 10.30 5.07
C TRP A 38 -9.11 10.31 5.43
N GLN A 39 -9.59 11.30 6.19
CA GLN A 39 -11.02 11.42 6.52
C GLN A 39 -11.87 11.70 5.27
N ASP A 40 -11.40 12.59 4.40
CA ASP A 40 -12.09 12.93 3.16
C ASP A 40 -12.04 11.76 2.18
N ILE A 41 -10.86 11.12 2.04
CA ILE A 41 -10.71 9.91 1.22
C ILE A 41 -11.62 8.79 1.73
N TYR A 42 -11.73 8.59 3.05
CA TYR A 42 -12.61 7.58 3.63
C TYR A 42 -14.07 7.84 3.29
N SER A 43 -14.50 9.10 3.38
CA SER A 43 -15.87 9.51 3.07
C SER A 43 -16.22 9.27 1.60
N GLU A 44 -15.33 9.64 0.68
CA GLU A 44 -15.51 9.36 -0.76
C GLU A 44 -15.50 7.86 -1.06
N ALA A 45 -14.57 7.11 -0.46
CA ALA A 45 -14.45 5.67 -0.68
C ALA A 45 -15.69 4.90 -0.17
N LEU A 46 -16.29 5.32 0.95
CA LEU A 46 -17.53 4.74 1.45
C LEU A 46 -18.69 4.95 0.46
N ALA A 47 -18.77 6.12 -0.17
CA ALA A 47 -19.84 6.46 -1.11
C ALA A 47 -19.80 5.64 -2.41
N VAL A 48 -18.66 5.03 -2.74
CA VAL A 48 -18.46 4.19 -3.94
C VAL A 48 -18.16 2.73 -3.62
N LYS A 49 -18.30 2.32 -2.35
CA LYS A 49 -17.92 0.98 -1.89
C LYS A 49 -18.78 -0.11 -2.56
N ASP A 50 -20.04 0.18 -2.83
CA ASP A 50 -20.99 -0.71 -3.53
C ASP A 50 -20.59 -1.00 -4.99
N GLN A 51 -19.71 -0.19 -5.57
CA GLN A 51 -19.13 -0.38 -6.91
C GLN A 51 -17.83 -1.21 -6.89
N CYS A 52 -17.36 -1.64 -5.71
CA CYS A 52 -16.19 -2.50 -5.58
C CYS A 52 -16.51 -3.94 -5.96
N VAL A 53 -15.54 -4.62 -6.59
CA VAL A 53 -15.63 -6.04 -6.93
C VAL A 53 -14.87 -6.90 -5.92
N ILE A 54 -15.23 -8.17 -5.83
CA ILE A 54 -14.46 -9.16 -5.06
C ILE A 54 -13.07 -9.29 -5.70
N HIS A 55 -12.04 -9.07 -4.89
CA HIS A 55 -10.64 -9.20 -5.29
C HIS A 55 -10.09 -10.54 -4.79
N ARG A 56 -9.61 -11.37 -5.72
CA ARG A 56 -8.98 -12.69 -5.45
C ARG A 56 -9.81 -13.54 -4.48
N GLU A 57 -10.95 -14.01 -4.97
CA GLU A 57 -11.96 -14.71 -4.15
C GLU A 57 -11.38 -15.84 -3.29
N GLU A 58 -10.49 -16.65 -3.83
CA GLU A 58 -9.84 -17.76 -3.10
C GLU A 58 -8.96 -17.29 -1.92
N GLU A 59 -8.28 -16.15 -2.07
CA GLU A 59 -7.39 -15.59 -1.03
C GLU A 59 -8.16 -14.83 0.05
N GLY A 60 -9.28 -14.21 -0.32
CA GLY A 60 -10.08 -13.33 0.54
C GLY A 60 -11.41 -13.90 1.03
N LYS A 61 -11.81 -15.08 0.56
CA LYS A 61 -13.14 -15.71 0.75
C LYS A 61 -14.30 -14.73 0.60
N GLY A 62 -14.29 -13.94 -0.48
CA GLY A 62 -15.32 -12.95 -0.80
C GLY A 62 -15.36 -11.70 0.10
N LYS A 63 -14.45 -11.56 1.07
CA LYS A 63 -14.41 -10.43 2.01
C LYS A 63 -13.32 -9.40 1.70
N TRP A 64 -12.62 -9.58 0.60
CA TRP A 64 -11.62 -8.65 0.10
C TRP A 64 -12.21 -7.98 -1.14
N LEU A 65 -12.50 -6.68 -1.04
CA LEU A 65 -13.09 -5.91 -2.15
C LEU A 65 -12.11 -4.87 -2.66
N SER A 66 -12.21 -4.55 -3.94
CA SER A 66 -11.40 -3.51 -4.56
C SER A 66 -12.12 -2.83 -5.71
N CYS A 67 -11.77 -1.57 -5.95
CA CYS A 67 -11.98 -0.88 -7.21
C CYS A 67 -10.78 0.03 -7.50
N CYS A 68 -10.47 0.21 -8.77
CA CYS A 68 -9.41 1.08 -9.24
C CYS A 68 -9.93 2.51 -9.42
N LEU A 69 -9.26 3.48 -8.79
CA LEU A 69 -9.32 4.91 -9.13
C LEU A 69 -8.53 5.20 -10.41
N HIS A 70 -7.39 4.50 -10.58
CA HIS A 70 -6.59 4.51 -11.79
C HIS A 70 -6.15 3.08 -12.12
N GLY A 71 -6.34 2.65 -13.36
CA GLY A 71 -6.10 1.28 -13.78
C GLY A 71 -6.56 1.04 -15.22
N ILE A 72 -6.74 -0.22 -15.59
CA ILE A 72 -7.29 -0.60 -16.89
C ILE A 72 -8.75 -0.14 -16.97
N ASP A 73 -9.52 -0.50 -15.94
CA ASP A 73 -10.82 0.07 -15.60
C ASP A 73 -11.09 -0.14 -14.10
N SER A 74 -12.24 0.30 -13.59
CA SER A 74 -12.59 0.26 -12.16
C SER A 74 -12.58 -1.16 -11.56
N GLU A 75 -12.99 -2.17 -12.32
CA GLU A 75 -13.12 -3.56 -11.89
C GLU A 75 -11.83 -4.41 -12.10
N TYR A 76 -10.90 -3.93 -12.92
CA TYR A 76 -9.64 -4.63 -13.19
C TYR A 76 -8.62 -4.36 -12.09
N THR A 77 -8.81 -5.04 -10.96
CA THR A 77 -8.08 -4.79 -9.71
C THR A 77 -6.76 -5.58 -9.56
N ASN A 78 -6.58 -6.66 -10.33
CA ASN A 78 -5.32 -7.41 -10.48
C ASN A 78 -4.39 -6.85 -11.57
N ASP A 79 -3.18 -7.42 -11.66
CA ASP A 79 -2.30 -7.17 -12.81
C ASP A 79 -2.93 -7.69 -14.11
N TRP A 80 -2.68 -7.02 -15.23
CA TRP A 80 -3.33 -7.31 -16.51
C TRP A 80 -3.05 -8.76 -16.98
N MET A 81 -1.93 -9.33 -16.54
CA MET A 81 -1.55 -10.71 -16.84
C MET A 81 -2.43 -11.76 -16.16
N TYR A 82 -3.23 -11.39 -15.16
CA TYR A 82 -4.16 -12.31 -14.46
C TYR A 82 -5.48 -12.53 -15.20
N TYR A 83 -5.74 -11.77 -16.27
CA TYR A 83 -6.97 -11.90 -17.06
C TYR A 83 -6.69 -12.75 -18.30
N ASP A 84 -6.68 -14.06 -18.11
CA ASP A 84 -6.27 -15.09 -19.08
C ASP A 84 -6.76 -14.81 -20.51
N GLY A 85 -5.80 -14.45 -21.37
CA GLY A 85 -6.04 -14.25 -22.81
C GLY A 85 -6.83 -12.98 -23.18
N GLN A 86 -7.28 -12.19 -22.20
CA GLN A 86 -8.03 -10.95 -22.47
C GLN A 86 -7.13 -9.86 -23.05
N PHE A 87 -5.87 -9.80 -22.62
CA PHE A 87 -4.89 -8.83 -23.05
C PHE A 87 -3.68 -9.53 -23.66
N LYS A 88 -3.29 -9.12 -24.88
CA LYS A 88 -2.10 -9.64 -25.57
C LYS A 88 -0.84 -8.82 -25.30
N VAL A 89 -1.02 -7.57 -24.87
CA VAL A 89 0.01 -6.60 -24.52
C VAL A 89 -0.47 -5.80 -23.32
N GLU A 90 0.45 -5.14 -22.61
CA GLU A 90 0.09 -4.28 -21.47
C GLU A 90 -0.90 -3.19 -21.94
N PRO A 91 -2.12 -3.14 -21.37
CA PRO A 91 -3.13 -2.18 -21.76
C PRO A 91 -2.82 -0.77 -21.24
N GLU A 92 -3.52 0.22 -21.78
CA GLU A 92 -3.47 1.58 -21.27
C GLU A 92 -4.08 1.66 -19.87
N TYR A 93 -3.42 2.40 -18.98
CA TYR A 93 -3.95 2.72 -17.66
C TYR A 93 -4.47 4.16 -17.65
N LYS A 94 -5.68 4.35 -17.12
CA LYS A 94 -6.41 5.62 -17.10
C LYS A 94 -7.04 5.86 -15.73
N TRP A 95 -7.39 7.12 -15.48
CA TRP A 95 -8.34 7.48 -14.42
C TRP A 95 -9.71 6.90 -14.77
N THR A 96 -10.34 6.19 -13.83
CA THR A 96 -11.60 5.46 -14.05
C THR A 96 -12.81 6.30 -13.64
N SER A 97 -14.01 5.79 -13.87
CA SER A 97 -15.26 6.41 -13.38
C SER A 97 -15.33 6.55 -11.85
N ILE A 98 -14.60 5.73 -11.09
CA ILE A 98 -14.48 5.88 -9.63
C ILE A 98 -13.75 7.17 -9.29
N SER A 99 -12.74 7.56 -10.08
CA SER A 99 -11.98 8.79 -9.82
C SER A 99 -12.80 10.07 -9.97
N GLU A 100 -13.80 10.06 -10.85
CA GLU A 100 -14.71 11.19 -11.07
C GLU A 100 -15.65 11.39 -9.88
N GLN A 101 -15.98 10.30 -9.17
CA GLN A 101 -16.80 10.28 -7.97
C GLN A 101 -16.01 10.57 -6.69
N CYS A 102 -14.68 10.51 -6.74
CA CYS A 102 -13.79 10.76 -5.61
C CYS A 102 -12.84 11.97 -5.89
N PRO A 103 -13.37 13.19 -6.09
CA PRO A 103 -12.57 14.34 -6.51
C PRO A 103 -11.44 14.73 -5.54
N VAL A 104 -11.64 14.63 -4.23
CA VAL A 104 -10.59 14.93 -3.23
C VAL A 104 -9.48 13.91 -3.30
N THR A 105 -9.83 12.63 -3.32
CA THR A 105 -8.89 11.51 -3.47
C THR A 105 -8.09 11.66 -4.76
N THR A 106 -8.79 11.86 -5.88
CA THR A 106 -8.19 11.99 -7.21
C THR A 106 -7.25 13.19 -7.28
N LYS A 107 -7.65 14.34 -6.71
CA LYS A 107 -6.81 15.54 -6.64
C LYS A 107 -5.53 15.29 -5.85
N PHE A 108 -5.63 14.66 -4.67
CA PHE A 108 -4.47 14.32 -3.85
C PHE A 108 -3.46 13.46 -4.64
N PHE A 109 -3.92 12.42 -5.34
CA PHE A 109 -3.03 11.55 -6.11
C PHE A 109 -2.48 12.18 -7.39
N LYS A 110 -3.21 13.08 -8.05
CA LYS A 110 -2.72 13.83 -9.22
C LYS A 110 -1.68 14.88 -8.85
N GLU A 111 -1.94 15.64 -7.79
CA GLU A 111 -1.20 16.88 -7.52
C GLU A 111 -0.12 16.69 -6.45
N GLN A 112 -0.40 15.92 -5.39
CA GLN A 112 0.45 15.88 -4.21
C GLN A 112 1.25 14.58 -4.11
N PHE A 113 0.65 13.45 -4.46
CA PHE A 113 1.30 12.15 -4.33
C PHE A 113 2.51 12.01 -5.30
N PRO A 114 3.66 11.54 -4.82
CA PRO A 114 4.95 11.62 -5.54
C PRO A 114 5.13 10.55 -6.63
N TYR A 115 4.16 10.41 -7.54
CA TYR A 115 4.19 9.47 -8.66
C TYR A 115 4.29 10.23 -9.99
N GLN A 116 5.04 9.65 -10.94
CA GLN A 116 5.06 10.09 -12.33
C GLN A 116 3.86 9.54 -13.08
N TYR A 117 3.54 8.26 -12.86
CA TYR A 117 2.36 7.60 -13.38
C TYR A 117 1.95 6.43 -12.48
N PHE A 118 0.67 6.08 -12.53
CA PHE A 118 0.12 4.92 -11.86
C PHE A 118 -0.11 3.79 -12.86
N LYS A 119 0.23 2.56 -12.47
CA LYS A 119 -0.32 1.36 -13.12
C LYS A 119 -1.66 1.00 -12.47
N ARG A 120 -1.68 0.93 -11.15
CA ARG A 120 -2.89 0.67 -10.35
C ARG A 120 -2.90 1.58 -9.13
N LEU A 121 -3.99 2.28 -8.94
CA LEU A 121 -4.32 3.02 -7.73
C LEU A 121 -5.72 2.58 -7.32
N ARG A 122 -5.84 1.91 -6.19
CA ARG A 122 -7.06 1.17 -5.86
C ARG A 122 -7.43 1.25 -4.39
N PHE A 123 -8.72 1.33 -4.12
CA PHE A 123 -9.28 1.06 -2.80
C PHE A 123 -9.20 -0.44 -2.52
N MET A 124 -8.85 -0.79 -1.30
CA MET A 124 -8.65 -2.17 -0.83
C MET A 124 -9.34 -2.35 0.52
N TRP A 125 -10.54 -2.91 0.45
CA TRP A 125 -11.38 -3.16 1.60
C TRP A 125 -11.17 -4.56 2.14
N VAL A 126 -11.14 -4.72 3.46
CA VAL A 126 -11.28 -6.02 4.11
C VAL A 126 -12.46 -5.94 5.07
N GLU A 127 -13.52 -6.67 4.77
CA GLU A 127 -14.76 -6.68 5.55
C GLU A 127 -14.54 -7.19 6.99
N PRO A 128 -15.49 -6.94 7.91
CA PRO A 128 -15.46 -7.53 9.25
C PRO A 128 -15.28 -9.06 9.24
N GLY A 129 -14.33 -9.54 10.03
CA GLY A 129 -13.92 -10.95 10.06
C GLY A 129 -13.25 -11.44 8.77
N GLY A 130 -12.91 -10.54 7.84
CA GLY A 130 -12.22 -10.84 6.59
C GLY A 130 -10.73 -11.04 6.80
N TYR A 131 -10.10 -11.75 5.87
CA TYR A 131 -8.66 -11.98 5.86
C TYR A 131 -8.14 -12.04 4.44
N ILE A 132 -6.83 -11.96 4.32
CA ILE A 132 -6.09 -12.28 3.11
C ILE A 132 -5.10 -13.36 3.50
N LEU A 133 -5.21 -14.53 2.86
CA LEU A 133 -4.37 -15.68 3.17
C LEU A 133 -2.88 -15.34 3.05
N PRO A 134 -2.00 -16.05 3.79
CA PRO A 134 -0.56 -15.89 3.62
C PRO A 134 -0.13 -16.08 2.16
N HIS A 135 0.49 -15.05 1.58
CA HIS A 135 0.96 -15.04 0.20
C HIS A 135 2.22 -14.19 0.06
N GLN A 136 2.81 -14.24 -1.13
CA GLN A 136 3.96 -13.45 -1.55
C GLN A 136 3.70 -13.05 -3.00
N ASP A 137 3.74 -11.75 -3.29
CA ASP A 137 3.37 -11.23 -4.61
C ASP A 137 4.51 -11.37 -5.63
N ASP A 138 5.76 -11.34 -5.17
CA ASP A 138 6.95 -11.49 -6.01
C ASP A 138 7.92 -12.49 -5.36
N GLN A 139 8.50 -13.40 -6.15
CA GLN A 139 9.45 -14.39 -5.62
C GLN A 139 10.73 -13.75 -5.08
N ASN A 140 11.08 -12.56 -5.57
CA ASN A 140 12.21 -11.76 -5.12
C ASN A 140 11.73 -10.59 -4.26
N ARG A 141 12.68 -9.93 -3.58
CA ARG A 141 12.44 -8.68 -2.86
C ARG A 141 11.79 -7.64 -3.78
N CYS A 142 10.67 -7.08 -3.35
CA CYS A 142 9.87 -6.12 -4.11
C CYS A 142 9.36 -5.00 -3.20
N LEU A 143 10.28 -4.12 -2.78
CA LEU A 143 9.99 -2.92 -2.01
C LEU A 143 9.46 -1.80 -2.94
N ASN A 144 8.21 -1.95 -3.40
CA ASN A 144 7.66 -1.08 -4.43
C ASN A 144 6.29 -0.45 -4.10
N PRO A 145 5.23 -1.20 -3.80
CA PRO A 145 3.93 -0.59 -3.60
C PRO A 145 3.91 0.29 -2.36
N ILE A 146 3.12 1.35 -2.43
CA ILE A 146 2.80 2.15 -1.24
C ILE A 146 1.41 1.76 -0.78
N ASN A 147 1.33 1.25 0.44
CA ASN A 147 0.09 1.01 1.16
C ASN A 147 -0.22 2.22 2.03
N ILE A 148 -1.43 2.76 1.89
CA ILE A 148 -1.90 3.91 2.64
C ILE A 148 -3.09 3.47 3.48
N SER A 149 -2.96 3.54 4.81
CA SER A 149 -4.04 3.25 5.73
C SER A 149 -4.99 4.42 5.80
N ILE A 150 -6.12 4.33 5.10
CA ILE A 150 -7.19 5.33 5.19
C ILE A 150 -7.99 5.12 6.47
N TYR A 151 -8.43 3.88 6.69
CA TYR A 151 -9.09 3.46 7.93
C TYR A 151 -8.63 2.05 8.30
N ASN A 152 -7.92 1.90 9.43
CA ASN A 152 -7.50 0.60 9.96
C ASN A 152 -8.07 0.42 11.37
N PRO A 153 -9.19 -0.31 11.53
CA PRO A 153 -9.81 -0.50 12.84
C PRO A 153 -8.88 -1.26 13.78
N LYS A 154 -9.13 -1.12 15.09
CA LYS A 154 -8.48 -1.97 16.09
C LYS A 154 -8.73 -3.43 15.75
N GLU A 155 -7.74 -4.29 15.98
CA GLU A 155 -7.81 -5.72 15.65
C GLU A 155 -7.77 -6.07 14.14
N CYS A 156 -7.47 -5.11 13.28
CA CYS A 156 -7.03 -5.37 11.91
C CYS A 156 -5.51 -5.29 11.80
N GLU A 157 -4.87 -6.42 11.45
CA GLU A 157 -3.42 -6.56 11.39
C GLU A 157 -2.96 -6.96 9.99
N PHE A 158 -2.02 -6.20 9.43
CA PHE A 158 -1.16 -6.65 8.32
C PHE A 158 0.13 -7.20 8.92
N ARG A 159 0.44 -8.47 8.67
CA ARG A 159 1.59 -9.14 9.26
C ARG A 159 2.50 -9.79 8.22
N TYR A 160 3.79 -9.51 8.34
CA TYR A 160 4.84 -10.32 7.74
C TYR A 160 5.11 -11.57 8.58
N LYS A 161 5.46 -12.66 7.90
CA LYS A 161 5.81 -13.94 8.55
C LYS A 161 6.95 -13.78 9.57
N ASN A 162 8.03 -13.11 9.17
CA ASN A 162 9.26 -13.00 9.97
C ASN A 162 9.49 -11.60 10.58
N TYR A 163 8.65 -10.62 10.24
CA TYR A 163 8.84 -9.21 10.63
C TYR A 163 7.66 -8.62 11.41
N GLY A 164 6.72 -9.46 11.86
CA GLY A 164 5.61 -9.01 12.69
C GLY A 164 4.62 -8.08 11.96
N THR A 165 3.97 -7.20 12.72
CA THR A 165 2.87 -6.36 12.24
C THR A 165 3.37 -5.01 11.74
N ILE A 166 2.92 -4.58 10.57
CA ILE A 166 3.17 -3.22 10.08
C ILE A 166 2.34 -2.24 10.93
N PRO A 167 2.94 -1.19 11.51
CA PRO A 167 2.26 -0.32 12.47
C PRO A 167 1.37 0.73 11.78
N PHE A 168 0.37 0.27 11.02
CA PHE A 168 -0.61 1.14 10.38
C PHE A 168 -1.44 1.90 11.41
N VAL A 169 -1.61 3.20 11.15
CA VAL A 169 -2.59 4.08 11.79
C VAL A 169 -3.32 4.86 10.68
N ASN A 170 -4.51 5.38 10.94
CA ASN A 170 -5.23 6.19 9.96
C ASN A 170 -4.37 7.37 9.48
N GLY A 171 -4.29 7.56 8.16
CA GLY A 171 -3.44 8.55 7.51
C GLY A 171 -1.97 8.17 7.36
N SER A 172 -1.55 6.97 7.75
CA SER A 172 -0.16 6.52 7.54
C SER A 172 0.05 5.88 6.17
N ALA A 173 1.23 6.09 5.58
CA ALA A 173 1.66 5.45 4.34
C ALA A 173 2.98 4.71 4.54
N PHE A 174 3.07 3.54 3.92
CA PHE A 174 4.25 2.68 3.99
C PHE A 174 4.64 2.22 2.60
N LEU A 175 5.91 2.40 2.26
CA LEU A 175 6.56 1.64 1.20
C LEU A 175 6.80 0.22 1.75
N ILE A 176 6.26 -0.81 1.12
CA ILE A 176 6.27 -2.18 1.65
C ILE A 176 6.94 -3.17 0.69
N ASP A 177 7.63 -4.16 1.24
CA ASP A 177 8.24 -5.27 0.51
C ASP A 177 7.25 -6.42 0.35
N VAL A 178 6.61 -6.49 -0.81
CA VAL A 178 5.65 -7.57 -1.13
C VAL A 178 6.32 -8.88 -1.56
N GLY A 179 7.66 -8.87 -1.64
CA GLY A 179 8.47 -10.08 -1.74
C GLY A 179 8.60 -10.82 -0.41
N GLN A 180 8.22 -10.21 0.72
CA GLN A 180 8.14 -10.94 1.99
C GLN A 180 6.78 -11.63 2.12
N PRO A 181 6.72 -12.90 2.56
CA PRO A 181 5.46 -13.55 2.88
C PRO A 181 4.67 -12.76 3.92
N HIS A 182 3.42 -12.44 3.58
CA HIS A 182 2.55 -11.61 4.40
C HIS A 182 1.08 -12.04 4.34
N SER A 183 0.30 -11.54 5.30
CA SER A 183 -1.12 -11.82 5.44
C SER A 183 -1.83 -10.65 6.09
N VAL A 184 -3.16 -10.61 5.98
CA VAL A 184 -4.00 -9.64 6.67
C VAL A 184 -5.12 -10.36 7.39
N TRP A 185 -5.45 -9.93 8.60
CA TRP A 185 -6.66 -10.38 9.29
C TRP A 185 -7.36 -9.21 9.96
N ASN A 186 -8.59 -8.95 9.55
CA ASN A 186 -9.50 -7.99 10.18
C ASN A 186 -10.44 -8.74 11.14
N ARG A 187 -10.08 -8.77 12.43
CA ARG A 187 -10.93 -9.37 13.49
C ARG A 187 -11.99 -8.42 14.04
N SER A 188 -11.98 -7.17 13.60
CA SER A 188 -12.88 -6.15 14.10
C SER A 188 -14.30 -6.29 13.55
N SER A 189 -15.22 -5.51 14.12
CA SER A 189 -16.59 -5.33 13.61
C SER A 189 -16.71 -4.30 12.50
N GLU A 190 -15.60 -3.70 12.06
CA GLU A 190 -15.58 -2.59 11.10
C GLU A 190 -14.77 -2.96 9.86
N ALA A 191 -15.14 -2.44 8.68
CA ALA A 191 -14.36 -2.69 7.47
C ALA A 191 -13.06 -1.89 7.51
N ARG A 192 -11.93 -2.53 7.16
CA ARG A 192 -10.66 -1.83 6.93
C ARG A 192 -10.65 -1.27 5.51
N LEU A 193 -10.14 -0.05 5.33
CA LEU A 193 -9.82 0.54 4.01
C LEU A 193 -8.36 0.96 3.94
N HIS A 194 -7.65 0.39 2.97
CA HIS A 194 -6.37 0.94 2.49
C HIS A 194 -6.50 1.43 1.04
N VAL A 195 -5.64 2.36 0.64
CA VAL A 195 -5.33 2.63 -0.76
C VAL A 195 -3.98 2.01 -1.09
N ILE A 196 -3.88 1.31 -2.22
CA ILE A 196 -2.61 0.77 -2.70
C ILE A 196 -2.25 1.45 -4.03
N ALA A 197 -1.04 2.02 -4.07
CA ALA A 197 -0.47 2.64 -5.26
C ALA A 197 0.67 1.79 -5.83
N HIS A 198 0.54 1.42 -7.11
CA HIS A 198 1.55 0.81 -7.96
C HIS A 198 1.83 1.73 -9.15
N GLY A 199 3.09 1.81 -9.59
CA GLY A 199 3.51 2.68 -10.67
C GLY A 199 4.94 3.16 -10.50
N ARG A 200 5.28 4.23 -11.22
CA ARG A 200 6.62 4.82 -11.13
C ARG A 200 6.58 6.06 -10.25
N LYS A 201 7.37 6.04 -9.19
CA LYS A 201 7.58 7.18 -8.29
C LYS A 201 8.37 8.27 -9.03
N ASP A 202 8.06 9.52 -8.73
CA ASP A 202 8.93 10.64 -9.11
C ASP A 202 10.07 10.72 -8.10
N LYS A 203 11.27 10.25 -8.48
CA LYS A 203 12.43 10.20 -7.58
C LYS A 203 12.72 11.56 -6.93
N LYS A 204 12.58 12.68 -7.65
CA LYS A 204 12.87 14.02 -7.12
C LYS A 204 11.89 14.42 -6.01
N ARG A 205 10.61 14.07 -6.18
CA ARG A 205 9.56 14.36 -5.18
C ARG A 205 9.55 13.33 -4.05
N PHE A 206 9.89 12.08 -4.36
CA PHE A 206 9.80 10.96 -3.43
C PHE A 206 10.96 10.92 -2.44
N LEU A 207 12.18 11.22 -2.87
CA LEU A 207 13.37 11.09 -2.03
C LEU A 207 13.27 11.92 -0.72
N PRO A 208 12.84 13.20 -0.73
CA PRO A 208 12.67 13.96 0.51
C PRO A 208 11.64 13.34 1.47
N ILE A 209 10.53 12.81 0.94
CA ILE A 209 9.47 12.15 1.74
C ILE A 209 10.01 10.87 2.40
N LEU A 210 10.82 10.12 1.65
CA LEU A 210 11.46 8.90 2.12
C LEU A 210 12.50 9.20 3.22
N GLU A 211 13.36 10.19 3.00
CA GLU A 211 14.39 10.61 3.98
C GLU A 211 13.77 11.15 5.26
N GLN A 212 12.75 12.01 5.15
CA GLN A 212 12.03 12.54 6.31
C GLN A 212 11.34 11.42 7.09
N GLY A 213 10.62 10.54 6.38
CA GLY A 213 9.97 9.38 6.97
C GLY A 213 10.97 8.49 7.72
N TRP A 214 12.10 8.17 7.09
CA TRP A 214 13.14 7.37 7.72
C TRP A 214 13.73 8.04 8.97
N ASN A 215 14.12 9.31 8.89
CA ASN A 215 14.72 10.01 10.02
C ASN A 215 13.75 10.14 11.20
N LYS A 216 12.46 10.38 10.91
CA LYS A 216 11.41 10.56 11.92
C LYS A 216 11.04 9.25 12.59
N TYR A 217 10.87 8.17 11.82
CA TYR A 217 10.24 6.93 12.28
C TYR A 217 11.20 5.75 12.46
N HIS A 218 12.36 5.75 11.80
CA HIS A 218 13.32 4.63 11.81
C HIS A 218 14.60 4.98 12.56
N CYS A 219 15.14 6.21 12.45
CA CYS A 219 16.33 6.61 13.20
C CYS A 219 16.08 6.82 14.71
N ASN A 220 14.85 7.19 15.11
CA ASN A 220 14.49 7.37 16.53
C ASN A 220 14.24 6.06 17.29
N LEU A 221 14.44 4.89 16.68
CA LEU A 221 14.30 3.59 17.33
C LEU A 221 15.35 3.34 18.45
N GLY A 222 16.34 4.23 18.60
CA GLY A 222 17.36 4.21 19.65
C GLY A 222 17.29 5.34 20.69
N ALA A 223 16.30 6.24 20.64
CA ALA A 223 16.17 7.37 21.58
C ALA A 223 14.86 7.29 22.36
N THR A 224 14.76 6.29 23.24
CA THR A 224 13.90 6.39 24.42
C THR A 224 14.83 6.61 25.62
N LYS A 225 14.77 7.81 26.18
CA LYS A 225 15.22 8.06 27.56
C LYS A 225 14.28 7.36 28.53
#